data_AF-A0A7V9RKX0-F1
#
_entry.id   AF-A0A7V9RKX0-F1
#
_cell.length_a   1.000
_cell.length_b   1.000
_cell.length_c   1.000
_cell.angle_alpha   90.00
_cell.angle_beta   90.00
_cell.angle_gamma   90.00
#
_symmetry.space_group_name_H-M   'P 1'
#
loop_
_entity.id
_entity.type
_entity.pdbx_description
1 polymer ?
#
loop_
_entity_poly.entity_id
_entity_poly.type
_entity_poly.pdbx_seq_one_letter_code
_entity_poly.pdbx_strand_id
1 'polypeptide(L)'
;MFRAMSTPAAARVAEHRWVMAKHLGRPLLSVECIDHMDGDKTNNAIDNLRIYVRGKNQPGSGHGYGTYYHEWQMALAKIRELESAL
;
A
#
# COMPACT_ATOMS: atom_id res chain seq x y z
N MET A 1 -9.51 -26.86 -20.80
CA MET A 1 -8.45 -27.75 -20.31
C MET A 1 -7.93 -27.20 -18.99
N PHE A 2 -8.29 -27.81 -17.85
CA PHE A 2 -7.72 -27.44 -16.56
C PHE A 2 -6.31 -28.04 -16.48
N ARG A 3 -5.29 -27.19 -16.55
CA ARG A 3 -3.89 -27.60 -16.36
C ARG A 3 -3.75 -28.10 -14.93
N ALA A 4 -3.23 -29.31 -14.77
CA ALA A 4 -2.93 -29.92 -13.48
C ALA A 4 -2.22 -28.88 -12.58
N MET A 5 -2.86 -28.52 -11.47
CA MET A 5 -2.26 -27.69 -10.45
C MET A 5 -1.23 -28.57 -9.73
N SER A 6 0.03 -28.50 -10.17
CA SER A 6 1.15 -28.78 -9.29
C SER A 6 0.96 -27.89 -8.08
N THR A 7 0.53 -28.44 -6.94
CA THR A 7 0.47 -27.70 -5.68
C THR A 7 1.88 -27.18 -5.41
N PRO A 8 2.14 -25.87 -5.51
CA PRO A 8 3.45 -25.35 -5.17
C PRO A 8 3.64 -25.60 -3.67
N ALA A 9 4.88 -25.85 -3.26
CA ALA A 9 5.28 -25.71 -1.86
C ALA A 9 4.64 -24.44 -1.27
N ALA A 10 4.09 -24.54 -0.06
CA ALA A 10 3.29 -23.50 0.61
C ALA A 10 3.77 -22.08 0.24
N ALA A 11 3.01 -21.39 -0.61
CA ALA A 11 3.39 -20.07 -1.09
C ALA A 11 3.46 -19.11 0.10
N ARG A 12 4.67 -18.62 0.41
CA ARG A 12 4.85 -17.64 1.48
C ARG A 12 4.25 -16.30 1.04
N VAL A 13 3.23 -15.85 1.75
CA VAL A 13 2.61 -14.53 1.54
C VAL A 13 3.29 -13.52 2.45
N ALA A 14 3.61 -12.34 1.93
CA ALA A 14 4.13 -11.25 2.74
C ALA A 14 3.06 -10.74 3.72
N GLU A 15 3.45 -10.45 4.96
CA GLU A 15 2.52 -10.11 6.05
C GLU A 15 1.63 -8.90 5.72
N HIS A 16 2.20 -7.79 5.24
CA HIS A 16 1.42 -6.61 4.80
C HIS A 16 0.37 -6.96 3.74
N ARG A 17 0.66 -7.88 2.81
CA ARG A 17 -0.34 -8.35 1.81
C ARG A 17 -1.45 -9.16 2.47
N TRP A 18 -1.12 -9.97 3.46
CA TRP A 18 -2.11 -10.74 4.20
C TRP A 18 -3.01 -9.85 5.04
N VAL A 19 -2.44 -8.89 5.78
CA VAL A 19 -3.18 -7.91 6.57
C VAL A 19 -4.16 -7.12 5.69
N MET A 20 -3.68 -6.60 4.54
CA MET A 20 -4.54 -5.87 3.60
C MET A 20 -5.62 -6.76 2.97
N ALA A 21 -5.30 -8.00 2.58
CA ALA A 21 -6.30 -8.93 2.04
C ALA A 21 -7.41 -9.23 3.04
N LYS A 22 -7.05 -9.42 4.32
CA LYS A 22 -8.01 -9.62 5.41
C LYS A 22 -8.89 -8.38 5.60
N HIS A 23 -8.31 -7.19 5.56
CA HIS A 23 -9.04 -5.92 5.66
C HIS A 23 -10.03 -5.73 4.48
N LEU A 24 -9.63 -6.09 3.26
CA LEU A 24 -10.48 -5.99 2.05
C LEU A 24 -11.54 -7.08 1.94
N GLY A 25 -11.41 -8.19 2.69
CA GLY A 25 -12.25 -9.37 2.52
C GLY A 25 -12.03 -10.11 1.19
N ARG A 26 -10.94 -9.81 0.46
CA ARG A 26 -10.58 -10.45 -0.81
C ARG A 26 -9.06 -10.51 -1.03
N PRO A 27 -8.56 -11.44 -1.86
CA PRO A 27 -7.18 -11.39 -2.32
C PRO A 27 -6.86 -10.09 -3.07
N LEU A 28 -5.60 -9.64 -2.95
CA LEU A 28 -5.09 -8.55 -3.78
C LEU A 28 -4.94 -9.00 -5.23
N LEU A 29 -5.28 -8.11 -6.16
CA LEU A 29 -5.02 -8.24 -7.58
C LEU A 29 -3.51 -8.13 -7.87
N SER A 30 -3.09 -8.64 -9.03
CA SER A 30 -1.68 -8.58 -9.47
C SER A 30 -1.16 -7.16 -9.68
N VAL A 31 -2.07 -6.21 -9.96
CA VAL A 31 -1.76 -4.79 -10.17
C VAL A 31 -1.78 -3.96 -8.88
N GLU A 32 -2.29 -4.54 -7.79
CA GLU A 32 -2.38 -3.90 -6.48
C GLU A 32 -1.07 -4.08 -5.69
N CYS A 33 -0.46 -2.95 -5.39
CA CYS A 33 0.75 -2.83 -4.58
C CYS A 33 0.39 -2.22 -3.22
N ILE A 34 1.23 -2.46 -2.23
CA ILE A 34 1.07 -1.91 -0.88
C ILE A 34 2.34 -1.13 -0.54
N ASP A 35 2.16 0.02 0.08
CA ASP A 35 3.21 0.90 0.58
C ASP A 35 3.05 1.09 2.10
N HIS A 36 4.17 1.25 2.79
CA HIS A 36 4.25 1.56 4.22
C HIS A 36 4.41 3.07 4.36
N MET A 37 3.42 3.74 4.95
CA MET A 37 3.38 5.21 5.00
C MET A 37 4.50 5.82 5.83
N ASP A 38 4.93 5.13 6.89
CA ASP A 38 6.08 5.49 7.73
C ASP A 38 7.45 5.08 7.15
N GLY A 39 7.48 4.34 6.04
CA GLY A 39 8.70 3.79 5.45
C GLY A 39 9.31 2.61 6.19
N ASP A 40 8.77 2.20 7.34
CA ASP A 40 9.21 1.03 8.08
C ASP A 40 8.52 -0.23 7.55
N LYS A 41 9.28 -1.05 6.82
CA LYS A 41 8.80 -2.29 6.21
C LYS A 41 8.37 -3.36 7.22
N THR A 42 8.68 -3.16 8.51
CA THR A 42 8.30 -4.07 9.59
C THR A 42 6.98 -3.67 10.25
N ASN A 43 6.53 -2.42 10.08
CA ASN A 43 5.27 -1.94 10.64
C ASN A 43 4.07 -2.29 9.73
N ASN A 44 3.54 -3.50 9.88
CA ASN A 44 2.41 -4.00 9.08
C ASN A 44 1.02 -3.62 9.61
N ALA A 45 0.92 -2.61 10.50
CA ALA A 45 -0.37 -2.15 11.02
C ALA A 45 -1.25 -1.62 9.87
N ILE A 46 -2.52 -2.00 9.82
CA ILE A 46 -3.39 -1.70 8.66
C ILE A 46 -3.55 -0.21 8.39
N ASP A 47 -3.52 0.60 9.45
CA ASP A 47 -3.54 2.06 9.41
C ASP A 47 -2.22 2.69 8.92
N ASN A 48 -1.11 1.92 8.89
CA ASN A 48 0.16 2.31 8.29
C ASN A 48 0.29 1.84 6.81
N LEU A 49 -0.60 0.98 6.34
CA LEU A 49 -0.54 0.42 4.99
C LEU A 49 -1.45 1.17 4.00
N ARG A 50 -0.91 1.52 2.83
CA ARG A 50 -1.66 2.12 1.73
C ARG A 50 -1.65 1.22 0.51
N ILE A 51 -2.83 0.92 -0.05
CA ILE A 51 -2.95 0.21 -1.33
C ILE A 51 -2.89 1.21 -2.50
N TYR A 52 -2.20 0.84 -3.57
CA TYR A 52 -2.17 1.61 -4.82
C TYR A 52 -2.10 0.70 -6.05
N VAL A 53 -2.49 1.21 -7.21
CA VAL A 53 -2.45 0.48 -8.49
C VAL A 53 -1.25 0.94 -9.31
N ARG A 54 -0.38 0.00 -9.69
CA ARG A 54 0.80 0.30 -10.53
C ARG A 54 0.37 0.95 -11.85
N GLY A 55 1.06 2.00 -12.27
CA GLY A 55 0.79 2.70 -13.53
C GLY A 55 -0.45 3.61 -13.50
N LYS A 56 -1.12 3.73 -12.35
CA LYS A 56 -2.05 4.81 -12.07
C LYS A 56 -1.28 5.87 -11.28
N ASN A 57 -1.35 7.14 -11.67
CA ASN A 57 -0.77 8.27 -10.93
C ASN A 57 -1.53 8.50 -9.62
N GLN A 58 -1.40 7.56 -8.69
CA GLN A 58 -2.04 7.59 -7.38
C GLN A 58 -1.02 8.06 -6.35
N PRO A 59 -1.46 8.70 -5.26
CA PRO A 59 -0.62 8.93 -4.10
C PRO A 59 0.17 7.68 -3.69
N GLY A 60 1.50 7.75 -3.69
CA GLY A 60 2.37 6.60 -3.37
C GLY A 60 2.69 5.65 -4.53
N SER A 61 2.24 5.93 -5.76
CA SER A 61 2.54 5.07 -6.93
C SER A 61 3.92 5.29 -7.54
N GLY A 62 4.75 6.15 -6.93
CA GLY A 62 6.08 6.51 -7.42
C GLY A 62 7.15 5.45 -7.13
N HIS A 63 8.18 5.41 -7.95
CA HIS A 63 9.39 4.62 -7.67
C HIS A 63 10.24 5.39 -6.65
N GLY A 64 9.92 5.19 -5.38
CA GLY A 64 10.59 5.87 -4.28
C GLY A 64 9.76 5.70 -3.03
N TYR A 65 10.35 5.02 -2.05
CA TYR A 65 9.91 4.81 -0.68
C TYR A 65 8.80 5.78 -0.22
N GLY A 66 7.71 5.22 0.30
CA GLY A 66 6.50 5.90 0.77
C GLY A 66 6.67 7.11 1.70
N THR A 67 7.90 7.39 2.15
CA THR A 67 8.27 8.49 3.04
C THR A 67 8.10 9.87 2.40
N TYR A 68 8.75 10.12 1.24
CA TYR A 68 8.77 11.47 0.67
C TYR A 68 7.38 11.95 0.25
N TYR A 69 6.58 11.13 -0.43
CA TYR A 69 5.29 11.63 -0.92
C TYR A 69 4.24 11.76 0.19
N HIS A 70 4.27 10.89 1.22
CA HIS A 70 3.33 10.99 2.33
C HIS A 70 3.58 12.24 3.18
N GLU A 71 4.84 12.48 3.56
CA GLU A 71 5.22 13.68 4.32
C GLU A 71 4.87 14.97 3.56
N TRP A 72 5.09 14.99 2.25
CA TRP A 72 4.72 16.14 1.40
C TRP A 72 3.21 16.32 1.33
N GLN A 73 2.43 15.25 1.22
CA GLN A 73 0.97 15.34 1.23
C GLN A 73 0.43 15.81 2.59
N MET A 74 1.00 15.34 3.69
CA MET A 74 0.66 15.82 5.02
C MET A 74 1.05 17.29 5.20
N ALA A 75 2.22 17.69 4.72
CA ALA A 75 2.65 19.09 4.73
C ALA A 75 1.69 19.98 3.92
N LEU A 76 1.30 19.56 2.71
CA LEU A 76 0.31 20.27 1.90
C LEU A 76 -1.06 20.34 2.57
N ALA A 77 -1.51 19.25 3.22
CA ALA A 77 -2.76 19.24 3.98
C ALA A 77 -2.68 20.20 5.17
N LYS A 78 -1.55 20.22 5.88
CA LYS A 78 -1.32 21.13 7.00
C LYS A 78 -1.28 22.60 6.55
N ILE A 79 -0.64 22.88 5.41
CA ILE A 79 -0.62 24.22 4.82
C ILE A 79 -2.06 24.69 4.52
N ARG A 80 -2.88 23.85 3.88
CA ARG A 80 -4.29 24.20 3.59
C ARG A 80 -5.13 24.45 4.84
N GLU A 81 -4.95 23.66 5.88
CA GLU A 81 -5.60 23.87 7.17
C GLU A 81 -5.24 25.25 7.74
N LEU A 82 -3.95 25.58 7.76
CA LEU A 82 -3.46 26.89 8.24
C LEU A 82 -3.97 28.05 7.38
N GLU A 83 -4.03 27.90 6.06
CA GLU A 83 -4.58 28.90 5.14
C GLU A 83 -6.08 29.11 5.34
N SER A 84 -6.84 28.06 5.70
CA SER A 84 -8.28 28.17 5.95
C SER A 84 -8.64 28.78 7.31
N ALA A 85 -7.65 28.89 8.20
CA ALA A 85 -7.80 29.49 9.53
C ALA A 85 -7.48 31.00 9.56
N LEU A 86 -7.12 31.57 8.41
CA LEU A 86 -6.89 33.00 8.15
C LEU A 86 -8.11 33.64 7.49
#